data_AF-A0A9D8XM79-F1
#
_entry.id   AF-A0A9D8XM79-F1
#
_cell.length_a   1.000
_cell.length_b   1.000
_cell.length_c   1.000
_cell.angle_alpha   90.00
_cell.angle_beta   90.00
_cell.angle_gamma   90.00
#
_symmetry.space_group_name_H-M   'P 1'
#
loop_
_entity.id
_entity.type
_entity.pdbx_description
1 polymer ?
#
loop_
_entity_poly.entity_id
_entity_poly.type
_entity_poly.pdbx_seq_one_letter_code
_entity_poly.pdbx_strand_id
1 'polypeptide(L)'
;MKRFLPTTKKEMEMRGWDEVDVILFSGDAYVDHPSFGSAVVGRLLEAGGLRVAIVPQPDWRGDFRDFKKLGRPRMFFAISAGCMDSMVNRYTANKRLRSDDAYTPEGRAGARPDY
;
A
#
# COMPACT_ATOMS: atom_id res chain seq x y z
N MET A 1 12.61 -18.37 3.66
CA MET A 1 11.36 -17.66 3.27
C MET A 1 11.56 -16.18 3.54
N LYS A 2 11.57 -15.31 2.51
CA LYS A 2 11.69 -13.85 2.74
C LYS A 2 10.40 -13.36 3.40
N ARG A 3 10.50 -12.62 4.52
CA ARG A 3 9.33 -12.03 5.19
C ARG A 3 8.71 -10.93 4.31
N PHE A 4 7.40 -10.77 4.38
CA PHE A 4 6.65 -9.63 3.80
C PHE A 4 7.27 -8.30 4.18
N LEU A 5 7.16 -7.28 3.32
CA LEU A 5 7.56 -5.92 3.66
C LEU A 5 6.79 -5.46 4.92
N PRO A 6 7.45 -4.74 5.85
CA PRO A 6 6.80 -4.27 7.06
C PRO A 6 5.68 -3.29 6.71
N THR A 7 4.55 -3.46 7.40
CA THR A 7 3.36 -2.60 7.33
C THR A 7 3.09 -1.87 8.65
N THR A 8 3.79 -2.28 9.71
CA THR A 8 3.67 -1.75 11.07
C THR A 8 5.04 -1.42 11.68
N LYS A 9 5.03 -0.53 12.67
CA LYS A 9 6.23 -0.20 13.45
C LYS A 9 6.82 -1.44 14.16
N LYS A 10 5.97 -2.32 14.67
CA LYS A 10 6.41 -3.58 15.30
C LYS A 10 7.18 -4.46 14.33
N GLU A 11 6.78 -4.53 13.06
CA GLU A 11 7.51 -5.29 12.03
C GLU A 11 8.86 -4.65 11.67
N MET A 12 8.97 -3.32 11.74
CA MET A 12 10.24 -2.61 11.62
C MET A 12 11.16 -2.94 12.81
N GLU A 13 10.64 -2.88 14.04
CA GLU A 13 11.38 -3.23 15.26
C GLU A 13 11.88 -4.69 15.23
N MET A 14 11.05 -5.63 14.75
CA MET A 14 11.44 -7.04 14.54
C MET A 14 12.55 -7.23 13.49
N ARG A 15 12.80 -6.22 12.63
CA ARG A 15 13.90 -6.17 11.68
C ARG A 15 15.11 -5.36 12.20
N GLY A 16 15.00 -4.78 13.41
CA GLY A 16 16.01 -3.87 13.97
C GLY A 16 16.06 -2.53 13.23
N TRP A 17 14.94 -2.08 12.67
CA TRP A 17 14.86 -0.83 11.91
C TRP A 17 14.15 0.24 12.73
N ASP A 18 14.90 1.26 13.13
CA ASP A 18 14.32 2.46 13.76
C ASP A 18 13.69 3.42 12.74
N GLU A 19 14.10 3.28 11.47
CA GLU A 19 13.66 4.10 10.34
C GLU A 19 13.72 3.31 9.03
N VAL A 20 12.98 3.78 8.03
CA VAL A 20 12.93 3.24 6.66
C VAL A 20 13.38 4.28 5.64
N ASP A 21 13.95 3.83 4.54
CA ASP A 21 14.39 4.69 3.44
C ASP A 21 13.20 5.14 2.59
N VAL A 22 12.26 4.22 2.33
CA VAL A 22 11.10 4.44 1.47
C VAL A 22 9.84 3.88 2.12
N ILE A 23 8.77 4.69 2.11
CA ILE A 23 7.42 4.23 2.46
C ILE A 23 6.57 4.23 1.18
N LEU A 24 6.04 3.05 0.85
CA LEU A 24 5.14 2.85 -0.29
C LEU A 24 3.68 2.93 0.18
N PHE A 25 2.89 3.83 -0.38
CA PHE A 25 1.44 3.81 -0.24
C PHE A 25 0.81 3.13 -1.45
N SER A 26 -0.13 2.23 -1.19
CA SER A 26 -0.84 1.48 -2.24
C SER A 26 -2.35 1.61 -2.05
N GLY A 27 -3.08 1.87 -3.13
CA GLY A 27 -4.55 1.80 -3.15
C GLY A 27 -5.13 0.39 -3.15
N ASP A 28 -4.29 -0.63 -3.30
CA ASP A 28 -4.66 -2.05 -3.15
C ASP A 28 -4.25 -2.59 -1.78
N ALA A 29 -4.91 -3.68 -1.35
CA ALA A 29 -4.39 -4.56 -0.31
C ALA A 29 -2.94 -4.98 -0.61
N TYR A 30 -2.13 -5.16 0.43
CA TYR A 30 -0.77 -5.65 0.21
C TYR A 30 -0.77 -7.16 -0.06
N VAL A 31 -0.53 -7.50 -1.32
CA VAL A 31 -0.24 -8.87 -1.76
C VAL A 31 1.19 -8.90 -2.29
N ASP A 32 2.05 -9.68 -1.64
CA ASP A 32 3.45 -9.81 -2.02
C ASP A 32 3.62 -10.80 -3.18
N HIS A 33 3.16 -10.39 -4.36
CA HIS A 33 3.14 -11.20 -5.57
C HIS A 33 3.59 -10.37 -6.80
N PRO A 34 4.33 -10.95 -7.77
CA PRO A 34 4.83 -10.22 -8.95
C PRO A 34 3.74 -9.59 -9.83
N SER A 35 2.48 -10.01 -9.70
CA SER A 35 1.34 -9.36 -10.37
C SER A 35 0.95 -8.00 -9.78
N PHE A 36 1.52 -7.62 -8.63
CA PHE A 36 1.23 -6.35 -7.95
C PHE A 36 2.43 -5.41 -8.07
N GLY A 37 2.25 -4.28 -8.75
CA GLY A 37 3.33 -3.33 -9.01
C GLY A 37 4.01 -2.83 -7.74
N SER A 38 3.24 -2.52 -6.70
CA SER A 38 3.76 -2.08 -5.39
C SER A 38 4.69 -3.13 -4.75
N ALA A 39 4.39 -4.42 -4.92
CA ALA A 39 5.24 -5.49 -4.41
C ALA A 39 6.53 -5.61 -5.23
N VAL A 40 6.44 -5.56 -6.56
CA VAL A 40 7.62 -5.61 -7.45
C VAL A 40 8.57 -4.45 -7.16
N VAL A 41 8.05 -3.22 -7.10
CA VAL A 41 8.85 -2.02 -6.80
C VAL A 41 9.48 -2.12 -5.41
N GLY A 42 8.69 -2.50 -4.40
CA GLY A 42 9.21 -2.63 -3.04
C GLY A 42 10.31 -3.68 -2.91
N ARG A 43 10.18 -4.83 -3.59
CA ARG A 43 11.20 -5.88 -3.59
C ARG A 43 12.43 -5.50 -4.40
N LEU A 44 12.28 -4.74 -5.48
CA LEU A 44 13.42 -4.22 -6.24
C LEU A 44 14.25 -3.24 -5.41
N LEU A 45 13.58 -2.31 -4.71
CA LEU A 45 14.23 -1.37 -3.80
C LEU A 45 14.91 -2.10 -2.62
N GLU A 46 14.25 -3.09 -2.02
CA GLU A 46 14.84 -3.92 -0.94
C GLU A 46 16.06 -4.71 -1.45
N ALA A 47 16.01 -5.23 -2.69
CA ALA A 47 17.16 -5.90 -3.32
C ALA A 47 18.32 -4.93 -3.60
N GLY A 48 18.03 -3.65 -3.81
CA GLY A 48 19.01 -2.56 -3.88
C GLY A 48 19.61 -2.16 -2.51
N GLY A 49 19.23 -2.83 -1.42
CA GLY A 49 19.74 -2.58 -0.08
C GLY A 49 18.95 -1.54 0.73
N LEU A 50 17.82 -1.06 0.21
CA LEU A 50 16.98 -0.07 0.90
C LEU A 50 16.03 -0.73 1.91
N ARG A 51 15.75 -0.04 3.01
CA ARG A 51 14.72 -0.39 3.98
C ARG A 51 13.38 0.13 3.49
N VAL A 52 12.51 -0.77 3.05
CA VAL A 52 11.23 -0.41 2.45
C VAL A 52 10.08 -0.88 3.34
N ALA A 53 9.12 -0.02 3.59
CA ALA A 53 7.84 -0.37 4.21
C ALA A 53 6.68 -0.05 3.26
N ILE A 54 5.54 -0.70 3.48
CA ILE A 54 4.32 -0.49 2.68
C ILE A 54 3.11 -0.24 3.56
N VAL A 55 2.33 0.78 3.22
CA VAL A 55 1.03 1.08 3.81
C VAL A 55 -0.05 0.82 2.75
N PRO A 56 -0.69 -0.36 2.79
CA PRO A 56 -1.81 -0.66 1.91
C PRO A 56 -3.08 0.04 2.39
N GLN A 57 -3.88 0.54 1.45
CA GLN A 57 -5.18 1.17 1.66
C GLN A 57 -5.25 2.04 2.91
N PRO A 58 -4.44 3.10 2.99
CA PRO A 58 -4.43 3.97 4.16
C PRO A 58 -5.81 4.60 4.37
N ASP A 59 -6.26 4.67 5.64
CA ASP A 59 -7.46 5.42 5.99
C ASP A 59 -7.20 6.92 5.82
N TRP A 60 -7.85 7.49 4.79
CA TRP A 60 -7.78 8.90 4.42
C TRP A 60 -8.90 9.75 5.02
N ARG A 61 -9.94 9.12 5.61
CA ARG A 61 -11.08 9.83 6.24
C ARG A 61 -10.91 9.97 7.76
N GLY A 62 -10.13 9.08 8.37
CA GLY A 62 -9.89 9.05 9.80
C GLY A 62 -8.85 10.06 10.30
N ASP A 63 -8.17 9.70 11.39
CA ASP A 63 -7.22 10.56 12.10
C ASP A 63 -5.78 10.56 11.54
N PHE A 64 -5.64 10.07 10.30
CA PHE A 64 -4.39 10.00 9.54
C PHE A 64 -3.27 9.18 10.22
N ARG A 65 -3.61 8.25 11.12
CA ARG A 65 -2.62 7.35 11.74
C ARG A 65 -1.81 6.57 10.72
N ASP A 66 -2.44 6.09 9.65
CA ASP A 66 -1.76 5.30 8.62
C ASP A 66 -0.63 6.06 7.92
N PHE A 67 -0.74 7.39 7.85
CA PHE A 67 0.30 8.26 7.28
C PHE A 67 1.43 8.60 8.27
N LYS A 68 1.23 8.34 9.57
CA LYS A 68 2.18 8.72 10.63
C LYS A 68 2.84 7.52 11.31
N LYS A 69 2.21 6.35 11.30
CA LYS A 69 2.58 5.17 12.12
C LYS A 69 3.99 4.63 11.88
N LEU A 70 4.56 4.85 10.69
CA LEU A 70 5.90 4.38 10.32
C LEU A 70 6.98 5.49 10.41
N GLY A 71 6.60 6.70 10.82
CA GLY A 71 7.50 7.85 10.85
C GLY A 71 7.82 8.43 9.47
N ARG A 72 8.79 9.35 9.43
CA ARG A 72 9.27 9.99 8.21
C ARG A 72 10.32 9.08 7.54
N PRO A 73 10.21 8.80 6.23
CA PRO A 73 11.22 8.05 5.50
C PRO A 73 12.47 8.91 5.31
N ARG A 74 13.64 8.27 5.25
CA ARG A 74 14.91 8.96 5.02
C ARG A 74 15.02 9.58 3.63
N MET A 75 14.43 8.92 2.63
CA MET A 75 14.52 9.35 1.23
C MET A 75 13.21 9.95 0.74
N PHE A 76 12.16 9.13 0.57
CA PHE A 76 10.90 9.60 0.01
C PHE A 76 9.70 8.70 0.31
N PHE A 77 8.52 9.26 0.07
CA PHE A 77 7.27 8.50 -0.04
C PHE A 77 7.01 8.18 -1.52
N ALA A 78 6.61 6.95 -1.82
CA ALA A 78 6.11 6.59 -3.15
C ALA A 78 4.65 6.20 -3.04
N ILE A 79 3.81 6.71 -3.94
CA ILE A 79 2.36 6.57 -3.87
C ILE A 79 1.87 5.95 -5.17
N SER A 80 1.04 4.92 -5.07
CA SER A 80 0.40 4.26 -6.21
C SER A 80 -1.09 4.05 -5.93
N ALA A 81 -1.94 4.28 -6.93
CA ALA A 81 -3.37 3.96 -6.88
C ALA A 81 -3.63 2.44 -6.83
N GLY A 82 -2.62 1.61 -7.07
CA GLY A 82 -2.74 0.15 -7.18
C GLY A 82 -2.74 -0.35 -8.63
N CYS A 83 -3.15 -1.59 -8.83
CA CYS A 83 -3.17 -2.27 -10.14
C CYS A 83 -4.32 -1.77 -11.02
N MET A 84 -5.35 -1.16 -10.42
CA MET A 84 -6.51 -0.64 -11.12
C MET A 84 -6.79 0.79 -10.66
N ASP A 85 -7.14 1.65 -11.62
CA ASP A 85 -7.58 3.01 -11.34
C ASP A 85 -8.87 3.02 -10.49
N SER A 86 -8.99 3.98 -9.57
CA SER A 86 -10.11 4.06 -8.61
C SER A 86 -11.46 4.26 -9.31
N MET A 87 -11.51 4.98 -10.43
CA MET A 87 -12.74 5.16 -11.21
C MET A 87 -13.16 3.85 -11.85
N VAL A 88 -12.22 3.11 -12.45
CA VAL A 88 -12.50 1.81 -13.07
C VAL A 88 -12.92 0.78 -12.03
N ASN A 89 -12.36 0.84 -10.82
CA ASN A 89 -12.73 -0.09 -9.76
C ASN A 89 -14.15 0.19 -9.23
N ARG A 90 -14.52 1.47 -9.12
CA ARG A 90 -15.84 1.88 -8.62
C ARG A 90 -16.95 1.85 -9.67
N TYR A 91 -16.63 1.99 -10.95
CA TYR A 91 -17.62 2.09 -12.02
C TYR A 91 -17.47 1.00 -13.08
N THR A 92 -18.59 0.43 -13.50
CA THR A 92 -18.67 -0.37 -14.73
C THR A 92 -18.45 0.52 -15.96
N ALA A 93 -18.17 -0.09 -17.12
CA ALA A 93 -18.07 0.64 -18.39
C ALA A 93 -19.31 1.50 -18.70
N ASN A 94 -20.48 1.11 -18.18
CA ASN A 94 -21.74 1.85 -18.29
C ASN A 94 -21.96 2.88 -17.16
N LYS A 95 -20.91 3.27 -16.42
CA LYS A 95 -20.94 4.23 -15.30
C LYS A 95 -21.88 3.85 -14.13
N ARG A 96 -22.21 2.56 -13.97
CA ARG A 96 -22.89 2.06 -12.77
C ARG A 96 -21.88 1.74 -11.68
N LEU A 97 -22.21 2.04 -10.42
CA LEU A 97 -21.39 1.65 -9.27
C LEU A 97 -21.21 0.13 -9.22
N ARG A 98 -19.98 -0.34 -9.00
CA ARG A 98 -19.68 -1.72 -8.63
C ARG A 98 -19.95 -1.91 -7.13
N SER A 99 -20.47 -3.09 -6.81
CA SER A 99 -20.76 -3.52 -5.43
C SER A 99 -19.55 -4.13 -4.72
N ASP A 100 -18.50 -4.46 -5.48
CA ASP A 100 -17.31 -5.18 -5.06
C ASP A 100 -16.02 -4.53 -5.57
N ASP A 101 -14.95 -4.58 -4.76
CA ASP A 101 -13.59 -4.17 -5.15
C ASP A 101 -12.64 -5.37 -4.96
N ALA A 102 -12.22 -5.98 -6.07
CA ALA A 102 -11.39 -7.19 -6.08
C ALA A 102 -10.01 -7.03 -5.42
N TYR A 103 -9.56 -5.80 -5.20
CA TYR A 103 -8.26 -5.47 -4.64
C TYR A 103 -8.34 -4.90 -3.22
N THR A 104 -9.53 -4.85 -2.63
CA THR A 104 -9.76 -4.51 -1.22
C THR A 104 -9.90 -5.78 -0.39
N PRO A 105 -9.37 -5.85 0.85
CA PRO A 105 -9.59 -6.99 1.73
C PRO A 105 -11.09 -7.32 1.83
N GLU A 106 -11.43 -8.60 1.67
CA GLU A 106 -12.81 -9.12 1.71
C GLU A 106 -13.73 -8.59 0.60
N GLY A 107 -13.19 -7.96 -0.45
CA GLY A 107 -13.97 -7.48 -1.59
C GLY A 107 -14.79 -6.21 -1.31
N ARG A 108 -14.54 -5.52 -0.19
CA ARG A 108 -15.36 -4.39 0.26
C ARG A 108 -15.26 -3.20 -0.69
N ALA A 109 -16.40 -2.65 -1.11
CA ALA A 109 -16.45 -1.41 -1.86
C ALA A 109 -16.22 -0.17 -0.97
N GLY A 110 -15.74 0.94 -1.56
CA GLY A 110 -15.65 2.25 -0.89
C GLY A 110 -14.37 2.52 -0.09
N ALA A 111 -13.39 1.61 -0.14
CA ALA A 111 -12.09 1.76 0.51
C ALA A 111 -11.15 2.75 -0.20
N ARG A 112 -11.48 3.17 -1.43
CA ARG A 112 -10.68 4.13 -2.22
C ARG A 112 -11.26 5.55 -2.14
N PRO A 113 -10.43 6.61 -2.24
CA PRO A 113 -10.89 7.97 -2.37
C PRO A 113 -11.72 8.21 -3.62
N ASP A 114 -12.74 9.06 -3.47
CA ASP A 114 -13.58 9.57 -4.54
C ASP A 114 -13.33 11.08 -4.62
N TYR A 115 -12.73 11.52 -5.74
CA TYR A 115 -12.44 12.89 -6.17
C TYR A 115 -12.35 13.99 -5.09
#